data_AF-A0A951DGK1-F1
#
_entry.id   AF-A0A951DGK1-F1
#
_cell.length_a   1.000
_cell.length_b   1.000
_cell.length_c   1.000
_cell.angle_alpha   90.00
_cell.angle_beta   90.00
_cell.angle_gamma   90.00
#
_symmetry.space_group_name_H-M   'P 1'
#
loop_
_entity.id
_entity.type
_entity.pdbx_description
1 polymer ?
#
loop_
_entity_poly.entity_id
_entity_poly.type
_entity_poly.pdbx_seq_one_letter_code
_entity_poly.pdbx_strand_id
1 'polypeptide(L)'
;MGSFILHIVFSGLIAFIPSQNGTEMDVVLLSAGDCAQHYHMSDGTALPPHKPLVFARGGSCTGDCPTNDSAIAAFMYPDQSSTAALASLEAAIDGGGAWLLDASDLTLRKGSTSAADLPSLTIETGDRAVVNGVTSVIPTTATERRDFSWVAALQSICPDCTFKSALTSSTPPEGLVVARFKLRSGNLFTYSVARIGSDVTPVNFRRLDGTGSVSTYSQAIATWVGADIEVTGDSIDLVETKFDGDPGRTMHLTPDEDGKIELAVVNLPSRTPPLTTGNPSPAPGKHFELYYDLADNAPAREERLVPFAGPASTVGSYPQVSWATIHPTTELWSDLLNGLRLNVGRGPDDRILCPPTH
;
A
#
# COMPACT_ATOMS: atom_id res chain seq x y z
N MET A 1 -4.43 18.58 27.73
CA MET A 1 -4.88 17.85 26.53
C MET A 1 -3.81 16.84 26.23
N GLY A 2 -4.18 15.56 26.06
CA GLY A 2 -3.23 14.53 25.64
C GLY A 2 -2.90 14.66 24.15
N SER A 3 -1.86 13.96 23.71
CA SER A 3 -1.59 13.68 22.31
C SER A 3 -1.32 12.19 22.14
N PHE A 4 -1.55 11.69 20.93
CA PHE A 4 -1.28 10.31 20.55
C PHE A 4 -0.79 10.25 19.09
N ILE A 5 -0.24 9.11 18.70
CA ILE A 5 0.19 8.87 17.32
C ILE A 5 -0.85 8.01 16.60
N LEU A 6 -1.33 8.50 15.46
CA LEU A 6 -2.02 7.68 14.47
C LEU A 6 -1.00 7.20 13.43
N HIS A 7 -0.72 5.91 13.43
CA HIS A 7 0.13 5.24 12.46
C HIS A 7 -0.72 4.58 11.38
N ILE A 8 -0.47 4.89 10.12
CA ILE A 8 -1.22 4.34 8.98
C ILE A 8 -0.25 3.64 8.05
N VAL A 9 -0.59 2.44 7.59
CA VAL A 9 0.19 1.70 6.61
C VAL A 9 -0.67 1.31 5.40
N PHE A 10 -0.09 1.45 4.21
CA PHE A 10 -0.71 1.20 2.93
C PHE A 10 0.06 0.12 2.17
N SER A 11 -0.64 -0.88 1.62
CA SER A 11 -0.01 -1.89 0.75
C SER A 11 -0.99 -2.57 -0.21
N GLY A 12 -0.43 -3.12 -1.29
CA GLY A 12 -1.14 -3.85 -2.33
C GLY A 12 -1.35 -3.04 -3.60
N LEU A 13 -2.49 -3.26 -4.25
CA LEU A 13 -2.83 -2.64 -5.53
C LEU A 13 -3.34 -1.20 -5.32
N ILE A 14 -2.39 -0.30 -5.07
CA ILE A 14 -2.59 1.07 -4.59
C ILE A 14 -1.71 2.04 -5.38
N ALA A 15 -2.28 3.20 -5.76
CA ALA A 15 -1.56 4.32 -6.34
C ALA A 15 -1.62 5.56 -5.42
N PHE A 16 -0.61 6.42 -5.52
CA PHE A 16 -0.51 7.66 -4.75
C PHE A 16 -0.57 8.84 -5.72
N ILE A 17 -1.64 9.64 -5.63
CA ILE A 17 -1.87 10.78 -6.53
C ILE A 17 -1.85 12.06 -5.70
N PRO A 18 -0.77 12.86 -5.76
CA PRO A 18 -0.71 14.12 -5.03
C PRO A 18 -1.64 15.15 -5.68
N SER A 19 -2.26 15.98 -4.85
CA SER A 19 -2.97 17.18 -5.32
C SER A 19 -1.99 18.17 -5.95
N GLN A 20 -2.48 19.03 -6.85
CA GLN A 20 -1.64 20.01 -7.55
C GLN A 20 -0.87 20.96 -6.62
N ASN A 21 -1.44 21.26 -5.44
CA ASN A 21 -0.84 22.13 -4.44
C ASN A 21 -0.05 21.35 -3.37
N GLY A 22 0.03 20.02 -3.45
CA GLY A 22 0.78 19.17 -2.53
C GLY A 22 0.21 19.08 -1.11
N THR A 23 -1.02 19.53 -0.87
CA THR A 23 -1.64 19.52 0.47
C THR A 23 -2.47 18.26 0.76
N GLU A 24 -2.73 17.45 -0.27
CA GLU A 24 -3.50 16.22 -0.17
C GLU A 24 -2.80 15.14 -1.00
N MET A 25 -2.84 13.90 -0.49
CA MET A 25 -2.47 12.71 -1.22
C MET A 25 -3.71 11.81 -1.31
N ASP A 26 -4.20 11.60 -2.53
CA ASP A 26 -5.22 10.58 -2.78
C ASP A 26 -4.53 9.22 -2.89
N VAL A 27 -4.77 8.36 -1.91
CA VAL A 27 -4.33 6.95 -1.95
C VAL A 27 -5.44 6.14 -2.60
N VAL A 28 -5.25 5.77 -3.86
CA VAL A 28 -6.27 5.16 -4.72
C VAL A 28 -6.10 3.64 -4.72
N LEU A 29 -7.12 2.91 -4.26
CA LEU A 29 -7.18 1.46 -4.32
C LEU A 29 -7.84 1.07 -5.65
N LEU A 30 -7.14 0.26 -6.46
CA LEU A 30 -7.63 -0.12 -7.79
C LEU A 30 -8.49 -1.38 -7.75
N SER A 31 -9.47 -1.44 -8.64
CA SER A 31 -10.23 -2.65 -8.89
C SER A 31 -9.45 -3.59 -9.81
N ALA A 32 -9.31 -4.85 -9.40
CA ALA A 32 -8.75 -5.92 -10.22
C ALA A 32 -9.79 -6.57 -11.17
N GLY A 33 -10.96 -5.93 -11.33
CA GLY A 33 -12.14 -6.50 -11.97
C GLY A 33 -13.15 -7.04 -10.94
N ASP A 34 -14.41 -7.11 -11.34
CA ASP A 34 -15.49 -7.73 -10.55
C ASP A 34 -15.55 -9.25 -10.79
N CYS A 35 -16.45 -9.95 -10.10
CA CYS A 35 -16.60 -11.41 -10.23
C CYS A 35 -17.01 -11.86 -11.66
N ALA A 36 -17.36 -10.94 -12.55
CA ALA A 36 -17.80 -11.24 -13.91
C ALA A 36 -16.71 -10.97 -14.97
N GLN A 37 -15.78 -10.05 -14.72
CA GLN A 37 -14.71 -9.68 -15.65
C GLN A 37 -13.40 -9.44 -14.90
N HIS A 38 -12.55 -10.48 -14.82
CA HIS A 38 -11.19 -10.32 -14.31
C HIS A 38 -10.36 -9.40 -15.22
N TYR A 39 -9.49 -8.60 -14.63
CA TYR A 39 -8.49 -7.86 -15.40
C TYR A 39 -7.49 -8.85 -16.04
N HIS A 40 -7.20 -8.70 -17.33
CA HIS A 40 -6.29 -9.60 -18.07
C HIS A 40 -5.03 -8.88 -18.55
N MET A 41 -3.87 -9.51 -18.31
CA MET A 41 -2.55 -8.94 -18.57
C MET A 41 -2.25 -9.04 -20.06
N SER A 42 -1.18 -8.40 -20.54
CA SER A 42 -0.76 -8.52 -21.94
C SER A 42 -0.42 -9.95 -22.36
N ASP A 43 0.00 -10.81 -21.42
CA ASP A 43 0.25 -12.24 -21.65
C ASP A 43 -1.01 -13.12 -21.55
N GLY A 44 -2.19 -12.51 -21.35
CA GLY A 44 -3.48 -13.18 -21.22
C GLY A 44 -3.79 -13.72 -19.82
N THR A 45 -2.84 -13.68 -18.87
CA THR A 45 -3.09 -14.12 -17.49
C THR A 45 -4.10 -13.22 -16.80
N ALA A 46 -4.99 -13.82 -16.00
CA ALA A 46 -5.97 -13.08 -15.22
C ALA A 46 -5.35 -12.60 -13.90
N LEU A 47 -5.65 -11.37 -13.52
CA LEU A 47 -5.31 -10.81 -12.22
C LEU A 47 -6.23 -11.43 -11.16
N PRO A 48 -5.67 -12.01 -10.07
CA PRO A 48 -6.50 -12.46 -8.96
C PRO A 48 -7.31 -11.29 -8.38
N PRO A 49 -8.57 -11.53 -7.95
CA PRO A 49 -9.34 -10.52 -7.23
C PRO A 49 -8.58 -10.02 -6.00
N HIS A 50 -8.51 -8.70 -5.86
CA HIS A 50 -7.97 -8.07 -4.66
C HIS A 50 -9.12 -7.65 -3.75
N LYS A 51 -8.93 -7.73 -2.43
CA LYS A 51 -9.89 -7.24 -1.44
C LYS A 51 -9.39 -5.92 -0.83
N PRO A 52 -10.08 -4.80 -1.10
CA PRO A 52 -9.80 -3.53 -0.47
C PRO A 52 -10.36 -3.50 0.97
N LEU A 53 -9.49 -3.38 1.95
CA LEU A 53 -9.82 -3.49 3.36
C LEU A 53 -9.17 -2.34 4.13
N VAL A 54 -9.85 -1.87 5.17
CA VAL A 54 -9.21 -1.07 6.23
C VAL A 54 -9.39 -1.78 7.55
N PHE A 55 -8.30 -1.88 8.30
CA PHE A 55 -8.27 -2.39 9.67
C PHE A 55 -7.83 -1.27 10.59
N ALA A 56 -8.42 -1.22 11.79
CA ALA A 56 -8.05 -0.31 12.85
C ALA A 56 -7.77 -1.08 14.13
N ARG A 57 -6.75 -0.66 14.87
CA ARG A 57 -6.43 -1.09 16.24
C ARG A 57 -6.27 0.14 17.11
N GLY A 58 -6.76 0.10 18.35
CA GLY A 58 -6.68 1.20 19.29
C GLY A 58 -7.19 0.80 20.68
N GLY A 59 -7.37 1.75 21.59
CA GLY A 59 -7.87 1.45 22.93
C GLY A 59 -9.37 1.17 22.97
N SER A 60 -10.14 1.88 22.16
CA SER A 60 -11.58 1.63 22.01
C SER A 60 -12.11 2.18 20.68
N CYS A 61 -13.24 1.63 20.25
CA CYS A 61 -13.92 2.03 19.03
C CYS A 61 -15.42 2.16 19.29
N THR A 62 -16.02 3.25 18.81
CA THR A 62 -17.48 3.45 18.81
C THR A 62 -17.97 3.88 17.43
N GLY A 63 -19.27 3.74 17.18
CA GLY A 63 -19.85 3.89 15.84
C GLY A 63 -19.80 2.57 15.06
N ASP A 64 -19.38 2.62 13.80
CA ASP A 64 -19.37 1.48 12.89
C ASP A 64 -18.08 0.66 13.02
N CYS A 65 -17.91 -0.02 14.15
CA CYS A 65 -16.70 -0.81 14.47
C CYS A 65 -16.97 -2.32 14.44
N PRO A 66 -17.26 -2.94 13.27
CA PRO A 66 -17.47 -4.37 13.23
C PRO A 66 -16.16 -5.11 13.53
N THR A 67 -16.22 -6.01 14.49
CA THR A 67 -15.08 -6.85 14.91
C THR A 67 -15.25 -8.32 14.51
N ASN A 68 -16.47 -8.72 14.14
CA ASN A 68 -16.88 -10.11 13.93
C ASN A 68 -17.28 -10.40 12.46
N ASP A 69 -16.60 -9.78 11.50
CA ASP A 69 -16.85 -10.02 10.08
C ASP A 69 -16.22 -11.34 9.61
N SER A 70 -17.06 -12.37 9.45
CA SER A 70 -16.62 -13.71 9.04
C SER A 70 -16.00 -13.76 7.64
N ALA A 71 -16.38 -12.85 6.73
CA ALA A 71 -15.86 -12.82 5.37
C ALA A 71 -14.47 -12.19 5.31
N ILE A 72 -14.23 -11.14 6.12
CA ILE A 72 -12.90 -10.55 6.32
C ILE A 72 -12.00 -11.55 7.06
N ALA A 73 -12.50 -12.18 8.12
CA ALA A 73 -11.74 -13.17 8.89
C ALA A 73 -11.30 -14.36 8.03
N ALA A 74 -12.21 -14.94 7.24
CA ALA A 74 -11.90 -16.06 6.36
C ALA A 74 -10.91 -15.67 5.24
N PHE A 75 -10.93 -14.42 4.79
CA PHE A 75 -9.97 -13.91 3.81
C PHE A 75 -8.56 -13.75 4.40
N MET A 76 -8.46 -13.23 5.63
CA MET A 76 -7.18 -12.98 6.29
C MET A 76 -6.53 -14.24 6.86
N TYR A 77 -7.35 -15.20 7.32
CA TYR A 77 -6.92 -16.45 7.95
C TYR A 77 -7.53 -17.68 7.24
N PRO A 78 -7.28 -17.86 5.94
CA PRO A 78 -7.92 -18.92 5.16
C PRO A 78 -7.45 -20.33 5.57
N ASP A 79 -6.35 -20.42 6.30
CA ASP A 79 -5.79 -21.65 6.87
C ASP A 79 -6.45 -22.07 8.20
N GLN A 80 -7.38 -21.27 8.73
CA GLN A 80 -8.02 -21.51 10.01
C GLN A 80 -9.50 -21.90 9.86
N SER A 81 -10.04 -22.58 10.88
CA SER A 81 -11.49 -22.73 11.01
C SER A 81 -12.18 -21.37 11.17
N SER A 82 -13.44 -21.23 10.75
CA SER A 82 -14.16 -19.93 10.83
C SER A 82 -14.16 -19.31 12.22
N THR A 83 -14.29 -20.11 13.28
CA THR A 83 -14.25 -19.62 14.68
C THR A 83 -12.86 -19.13 15.07
N ALA A 84 -11.81 -19.84 14.68
CA ALA A 84 -10.43 -19.43 14.96
C ALA A 84 -10.03 -18.18 14.15
N ALA A 85 -10.48 -18.10 12.89
CA ALA A 85 -10.26 -16.96 12.02
C ALA A 85 -10.90 -15.69 12.60
N LEU A 86 -12.14 -15.78 13.09
CA LEU A 86 -12.83 -14.68 13.77
C LEU A 86 -12.07 -14.25 15.03
N ALA A 87 -11.69 -15.20 15.89
CA ALA A 87 -10.92 -14.88 17.09
C ALA A 87 -9.57 -14.23 16.75
N SER A 88 -8.90 -14.66 15.68
CA SER A 88 -7.66 -14.05 15.20
C SER A 88 -7.88 -12.64 14.66
N LEU A 89 -9.00 -12.38 13.97
CA LEU A 89 -9.37 -11.03 13.51
C LEU A 89 -9.62 -10.11 14.72
N GLU A 90 -10.46 -10.54 15.66
CA GLU A 90 -10.79 -9.79 16.88
C GLU A 90 -9.53 -9.46 17.69
N ALA A 91 -8.61 -10.41 17.83
CA ALA A 91 -7.33 -10.18 18.51
C ALA A 91 -6.40 -9.23 17.75
N ALA A 92 -6.42 -9.23 16.41
CA ALA A 92 -5.58 -8.34 15.61
C ALA A 92 -6.04 -6.88 15.71
N ILE A 93 -7.34 -6.65 15.63
CA ILE A 93 -7.95 -5.31 15.65
C ILE A 93 -8.23 -4.77 17.05
N ASP A 94 -8.14 -5.60 18.10
CA ASP A 94 -8.22 -5.29 19.54
C ASP A 94 -8.54 -3.82 19.88
N GLY A 95 -9.78 -3.57 20.32
CA GLY A 95 -10.29 -2.22 20.58
C GLY A 95 -10.64 -1.39 19.35
N GLY A 96 -10.46 -1.91 18.13
CA GLY A 96 -10.74 -1.26 16.85
C GLY A 96 -11.85 -1.93 16.02
N GLY A 97 -11.66 -2.02 14.70
CA GLY A 97 -12.66 -2.51 13.75
C GLY A 97 -12.09 -2.78 12.34
N ALA A 98 -12.85 -3.46 11.49
CA ALA A 98 -12.42 -3.78 10.12
C ALA A 98 -13.53 -3.55 9.08
N TRP A 99 -13.21 -2.91 7.96
CA TRP A 99 -14.17 -2.68 6.89
C TRP A 99 -13.69 -3.27 5.57
N LEU A 100 -14.60 -3.93 4.86
CA LEU A 100 -14.52 -4.04 3.40
C LEU A 100 -14.86 -2.67 2.80
N LEU A 101 -14.03 -2.21 1.88
CA LEU A 101 -14.23 -0.97 1.16
C LEU A 101 -14.84 -1.25 -0.21
N ASP A 102 -15.83 -0.45 -0.59
CA ASP A 102 -16.46 -0.56 -1.89
C ASP A 102 -17.10 0.78 -2.24
N ALA A 103 -16.79 1.30 -3.42
CA ALA A 103 -17.12 2.65 -3.86
C ALA A 103 -16.91 3.72 -2.75
N SER A 104 -15.75 3.70 -2.07
CA SER A 104 -15.54 4.41 -0.80
C SER A 104 -14.51 5.53 -0.86
N ASP A 105 -14.84 6.70 -0.30
CA ASP A 105 -13.91 7.78 0.03
C ASP A 105 -13.69 7.81 1.54
N LEU A 106 -12.46 7.58 2.00
CA LEU A 106 -12.05 7.64 3.40
C LEU A 106 -11.36 8.96 3.71
N THR A 107 -11.69 9.55 4.86
CA THR A 107 -11.05 10.76 5.39
C THR A 107 -10.84 10.65 6.90
N LEU A 108 -9.84 11.36 7.43
CA LEU A 108 -9.64 11.49 8.86
C LEU A 108 -10.18 12.82 9.36
N ARG A 109 -10.82 12.80 10.53
CA ARG A 109 -11.29 14.01 11.23
C ARG A 109 -10.91 13.92 12.70
N LYS A 110 -10.64 15.07 13.31
CA LYS A 110 -10.49 15.14 14.77
C LYS A 110 -11.77 14.67 15.46
N GLY A 111 -11.67 13.77 16.44
CA GLY A 111 -12.83 13.21 17.13
C GLY A 111 -13.55 14.22 18.05
N SER A 112 -12.92 15.38 18.31
CA SER A 112 -13.52 16.47 19.08
C SER A 112 -13.36 17.81 18.37
N THR A 113 -14.43 18.62 18.39
CA THR A 113 -14.41 19.98 17.81
C THR A 113 -13.49 20.94 18.58
N SER A 114 -13.18 20.64 19.85
CA SER A 114 -12.28 21.45 20.68
C SER A 114 -10.80 21.07 20.55
N ALA A 115 -10.50 19.94 19.88
CA ALA A 115 -9.14 19.54 19.58
C ALA A 115 -8.50 20.49 18.55
N ALA A 116 -7.18 20.61 18.60
CA ALA A 116 -6.42 21.33 17.58
C ALA A 116 -6.61 20.66 16.21
N ASP A 117 -6.40 21.42 15.14
CA ASP A 117 -6.45 20.85 13.81
C ASP A 117 -5.29 19.87 13.60
N LEU A 118 -5.52 18.85 12.76
CA LEU A 118 -4.48 17.89 12.40
C LEU A 118 -3.32 18.62 11.70
N PRO A 119 -2.06 18.19 11.90
CA PRO A 119 -0.93 18.78 11.21
C PRO A 119 -1.10 18.67 9.70
N SER A 120 -0.52 19.60 8.93
CA SER A 120 -0.52 19.53 7.47
C SER A 120 0.25 18.30 6.97
N LEU A 121 -0.16 17.79 5.79
CA LEU A 121 0.59 16.76 5.10
C LEU A 121 2.02 17.24 4.77
N THR A 122 2.99 16.39 5.10
CA THR A 122 4.37 16.49 4.63
C THR A 122 4.73 15.17 3.97
N ILE A 123 5.47 15.22 2.86
CA ILE A 123 5.95 14.03 2.15
C ILE A 123 7.46 14.00 2.30
N GLU A 124 7.99 12.96 2.95
CA GLU A 124 9.43 12.78 3.15
C GLU A 124 10.10 12.52 1.80
N THR A 125 10.89 13.47 1.31
CA THR A 125 11.60 13.38 0.03
C THR A 125 12.94 14.12 0.10
N GLY A 126 13.89 13.72 -0.75
CA GLY A 126 15.16 14.42 -0.89
C GLY A 126 16.30 13.84 -0.06
N ASP A 127 16.07 12.70 0.59
CA ASP A 127 17.06 11.96 1.37
C ASP A 127 17.86 10.97 0.52
N ARG A 128 17.42 10.68 -0.72
CA ARG A 128 18.18 9.82 -1.64
C ARG A 128 19.58 10.37 -1.92
N ALA A 129 20.59 9.58 -1.57
CA ALA A 129 21.97 9.86 -1.91
C ALA A 129 22.19 10.00 -3.42
N VAL A 130 23.11 10.89 -3.80
CA VAL A 130 23.58 11.05 -5.18
C VAL A 130 25.06 10.66 -5.22
N VAL A 131 25.40 9.65 -6.01
CA VAL A 131 26.77 9.15 -6.17
C VAL A 131 27.22 9.43 -7.58
N ASN A 132 28.29 10.21 -7.75
CA ASN A 132 28.82 10.62 -9.06
C ASN A 132 27.76 11.27 -9.98
N GLY A 133 26.85 12.06 -9.40
CA GLY A 133 25.78 12.73 -10.16
C GLY A 133 24.59 11.84 -10.53
N VAL A 134 24.56 10.58 -10.06
CA VAL A 134 23.46 9.64 -10.28
C VAL A 134 22.76 9.37 -8.95
N THR A 135 21.44 9.55 -8.91
CA THR A 135 20.63 9.21 -7.74
C THR A 135 20.74 7.71 -7.42
N SER A 136 20.92 7.38 -6.15
CA SER A 136 20.99 6.00 -5.70
C SER A 136 19.70 5.25 -6.05
N VAL A 137 19.87 4.03 -6.52
CA VAL A 137 18.77 3.13 -6.88
C VAL A 137 18.46 2.12 -5.79
N ILE A 138 19.23 2.11 -4.69
CA ILE A 138 19.00 1.27 -3.50
C ILE A 138 19.22 2.16 -2.26
N PRO A 139 18.30 2.16 -1.28
CA PRO A 139 18.54 2.82 -0.01
C PRO A 139 19.65 2.10 0.77
N THR A 140 20.60 2.85 1.29
CA THR A 140 21.74 2.34 2.08
C THR A 140 21.62 2.63 3.57
N THR A 141 20.70 3.52 3.95
CA THR A 141 20.44 3.92 5.35
C THR A 141 18.94 3.87 5.67
N ALA A 142 18.59 3.84 6.95
CA ALA A 142 17.19 3.92 7.39
C ALA A 142 16.53 5.24 7.00
N THR A 143 17.27 6.35 7.03
CA THR A 143 16.81 7.67 6.55
C THR A 143 16.52 7.64 5.06
N GLU A 144 17.46 7.15 4.25
CA GLU A 144 17.22 6.99 2.80
C GLU A 144 16.01 6.12 2.54
N ARG A 145 15.82 5.02 3.29
CA ARG A 145 14.67 4.10 3.15
C ARG A 145 13.32 4.79 3.39
N ARG A 146 13.25 5.85 4.22
CA ARG A 146 12.02 6.64 4.43
C ARG A 146 11.62 7.49 3.24
N ASP A 147 12.56 7.83 2.35
CA ASP A 147 12.29 8.69 1.21
C ASP A 147 11.13 8.15 0.35
N PHE A 148 10.07 8.93 0.18
CA PHE A 148 8.87 8.56 -0.55
C PHE A 148 9.14 8.27 -2.04
N SER A 149 10.25 8.76 -2.59
CA SER A 149 10.60 8.49 -3.99
C SER A 149 10.81 6.99 -4.30
N TRP A 150 10.94 6.10 -3.29
CA TRP A 150 10.92 4.63 -3.50
C TRP A 150 9.57 4.11 -3.98
N VAL A 151 8.49 4.89 -3.87
CA VAL A 151 7.27 4.66 -4.64
C VAL A 151 7.56 4.94 -6.11
N ALA A 152 7.36 3.94 -6.97
CA ALA A 152 7.68 4.08 -8.39
C ALA A 152 6.77 5.12 -9.07
N ALA A 153 7.38 6.12 -9.71
CA ALA A 153 6.63 7.13 -10.44
C ALA A 153 6.30 6.63 -11.85
N LEU A 154 5.00 6.53 -12.18
CA LEU A 154 4.55 6.06 -13.50
C LEU A 154 5.15 6.90 -14.64
N GLN A 155 5.28 8.22 -14.45
CA GLN A 155 5.90 9.13 -15.42
C GLN A 155 7.37 8.83 -15.69
N SER A 156 8.11 8.28 -14.72
CA SER A 156 9.51 7.87 -14.94
C SER A 156 9.62 6.62 -15.82
N ILE A 157 8.55 5.84 -15.92
CA ILE A 157 8.46 4.61 -16.72
C ILE A 157 7.80 4.90 -18.08
N CYS A 158 6.81 5.77 -18.07
CA CYS A 158 6.04 6.23 -19.22
C CYS A 158 5.97 7.77 -19.20
N PRO A 159 6.93 8.47 -19.82
CA PRO A 159 7.01 9.93 -19.77
C PRO A 159 5.78 10.66 -20.32
N ASP A 160 5.10 10.05 -21.30
CA ASP A 160 3.90 10.62 -21.92
C ASP A 160 2.60 10.29 -21.15
N CYS A 161 2.68 9.45 -20.11
CA CYS A 161 1.52 9.09 -19.30
C CYS A 161 1.12 10.24 -18.37
N THR A 162 -0.10 10.76 -18.57
CA THR A 162 -0.74 11.74 -17.68
C THR A 162 -1.92 11.09 -16.96
N PHE A 163 -2.04 11.28 -15.65
CA PHE A 163 -3.15 10.72 -14.88
C PHE A 163 -4.50 11.32 -15.32
N LYS A 164 -5.51 10.44 -15.41
CA LYS A 164 -6.91 10.80 -15.65
C LYS A 164 -7.38 11.74 -14.54
N SER A 165 -7.84 12.94 -14.89
CA SER A 165 -8.37 13.91 -13.91
C SER A 165 -9.58 13.39 -13.13
N ALA A 166 -10.37 12.48 -13.72
CA ALA A 166 -11.54 11.88 -13.10
C ALA A 166 -11.20 11.02 -11.86
N LEU A 167 -9.95 10.56 -11.70
CA LEU A 167 -9.53 9.70 -10.59
C LEU A 167 -9.70 10.34 -9.21
N THR A 168 -9.66 11.67 -9.13
CA THR A 168 -9.79 12.45 -7.89
C THR A 168 -11.15 13.17 -7.78
N SER A 169 -12.05 12.97 -8.75
CA SER A 169 -13.40 13.54 -8.73
C SER A 169 -14.32 12.86 -7.70
N SER A 170 -15.47 13.44 -7.34
CA SER A 170 -16.41 12.79 -6.40
C SER A 170 -16.92 11.42 -6.86
N THR A 171 -16.88 11.15 -8.17
CA THR A 171 -17.36 9.92 -8.79
C THR A 171 -16.27 9.40 -9.72
N PRO A 172 -15.27 8.67 -9.19
CA PRO A 172 -14.16 8.18 -10.00
C PRO A 172 -14.64 7.16 -11.04
N PRO A 173 -13.82 6.83 -12.07
CA PRO A 173 -14.21 5.88 -13.10
C PRO A 173 -14.64 4.52 -12.52
N GLU A 174 -15.87 4.12 -12.84
CA GLU A 174 -16.45 2.85 -12.43
C GLU A 174 -15.57 1.67 -12.89
N GLY A 175 -15.43 0.67 -12.01
CA GLY A 175 -14.64 -0.51 -12.30
C GLY A 175 -13.12 -0.31 -12.31
N LEU A 176 -12.61 0.91 -12.10
CA LEU A 176 -11.17 1.19 -11.98
C LEU A 176 -10.76 1.52 -10.55
N VAL A 177 -11.52 2.38 -9.85
CA VAL A 177 -11.25 2.79 -8.47
C VAL A 177 -12.28 2.17 -7.56
N VAL A 178 -11.84 1.33 -6.61
CA VAL A 178 -12.75 0.70 -5.64
C VAL A 178 -12.85 1.52 -4.35
N ALA A 179 -11.78 2.20 -3.97
CA ALA A 179 -11.78 3.12 -2.84
C ALA A 179 -10.66 4.14 -2.94
N ARG A 180 -10.76 5.23 -2.18
CA ARG A 180 -9.69 6.20 -1.98
C ARG A 180 -9.57 6.57 -0.51
N PHE A 181 -8.35 6.86 -0.08
CA PHE A 181 -8.08 7.48 1.21
C PHE A 181 -7.47 8.86 0.96
N LYS A 182 -8.15 9.92 1.38
CA LYS A 182 -7.68 11.31 1.20
C LYS A 182 -6.85 11.72 2.40
N LEU A 183 -5.53 11.62 2.25
CA LEU A 183 -4.60 11.97 3.31
C LEU A 183 -4.24 13.45 3.20
N ARG A 184 -4.59 14.23 4.23
CA ARG A 184 -4.32 15.69 4.32
C ARG A 184 -3.36 16.06 5.42
N SER A 185 -2.89 15.07 6.17
CA SER A 185 -2.21 15.27 7.44
C SER A 185 -1.12 14.24 7.71
N GLY A 186 -0.13 14.66 8.48
CA GLY A 186 0.98 13.82 8.94
C GLY A 186 2.16 13.76 7.98
N ASN A 187 3.10 12.88 8.31
CA ASN A 187 4.30 12.64 7.52
C ASN A 187 4.14 11.36 6.72
N LEU A 188 4.10 11.45 5.39
CA LEU A 188 4.01 10.33 4.47
C LEU A 188 5.44 9.90 4.05
N PHE A 189 5.73 8.61 4.17
CA PHE A 189 7.06 8.06 3.93
C PHE A 189 6.99 6.62 3.40
N THR A 190 8.08 6.14 2.80
CA THR A 190 8.20 4.73 2.42
C THR A 190 8.40 3.89 3.68
N TYR A 191 7.46 3.03 4.07
CA TYR A 191 7.58 2.18 5.27
C TYR A 191 8.55 1.01 5.04
N SER A 192 8.45 0.34 3.90
CA SER A 192 9.35 -0.75 3.53
C SER A 192 9.55 -0.85 2.02
N VAL A 193 10.73 -1.33 1.62
CA VAL A 193 11.04 -1.68 0.23
C VAL A 193 11.12 -3.20 0.04
N ALA A 194 10.88 -3.62 -1.20
CA ALA A 194 10.84 -5.02 -1.60
C ALA A 194 12.12 -5.77 -1.21
N ARG A 195 11.93 -6.98 -0.67
CA ARG A 195 13.00 -7.92 -0.35
C ARG A 195 13.05 -8.99 -1.44
N ILE A 196 14.20 -9.15 -2.08
CA ILE A 196 14.42 -10.22 -3.05
C ILE A 196 15.58 -11.07 -2.55
N GLY A 197 15.27 -12.25 -2.01
CA GLY A 197 16.26 -13.05 -1.28
C GLY A 197 16.59 -12.44 0.09
N SER A 198 17.88 -12.22 0.38
CA SER A 198 18.36 -11.58 1.63
C SER A 198 18.45 -10.06 1.54
N ASP A 199 18.50 -9.52 0.33
CA ASP A 199 18.97 -8.16 0.08
C ASP A 199 17.90 -7.29 -0.55
N VAL A 200 18.13 -5.98 -0.49
CA VAL A 200 17.37 -5.03 -1.29
C VAL A 200 17.87 -5.10 -2.72
N THR A 201 16.99 -5.50 -3.62
CA THR A 201 17.31 -5.62 -5.05
C THR A 201 16.48 -4.60 -5.82
N PRO A 202 17.10 -3.76 -6.67
CA PRO A 202 16.36 -2.84 -7.50
C PRO A 202 15.61 -3.63 -8.56
N VAL A 203 14.59 -3.00 -9.13
CA VAL A 203 13.90 -3.54 -10.30
C VAL A 203 14.26 -2.75 -11.54
N ASN A 204 14.08 -3.38 -12.69
CA ASN A 204 14.04 -2.72 -13.98
C ASN A 204 12.64 -2.91 -14.60
N PHE A 205 12.27 -2.07 -15.55
CA PHE A 205 10.97 -2.16 -16.21
C PHE A 205 11.13 -2.60 -17.66
N ARG A 206 10.42 -3.65 -18.06
CA ARG A 206 10.41 -4.17 -19.44
C ARG A 206 9.07 -4.83 -19.76
N ARG A 207 8.83 -5.12 -21.05
CA ARG A 207 7.62 -5.80 -21.51
C ARG A 207 7.54 -7.22 -20.95
N LEU A 208 6.32 -7.70 -20.70
CA LEU A 208 6.08 -9.05 -20.18
C LEU A 208 6.58 -10.15 -21.13
N ASP A 209 6.44 -9.93 -22.44
CA ASP A 209 6.91 -10.84 -23.49
C ASP A 209 8.45 -10.84 -23.65
N GLY A 210 9.16 -9.98 -22.91
CA GLY A 210 10.62 -9.85 -22.96
C GLY A 210 11.16 -9.12 -24.20
N THR A 211 10.29 -8.60 -25.06
CA THR A 211 10.68 -7.85 -26.27
C THR A 211 10.82 -6.34 -25.97
N GLY A 212 11.29 -5.58 -26.96
CA GLY A 212 11.47 -4.13 -26.85
C GLY A 212 12.66 -3.71 -25.98
N SER A 213 12.78 -2.40 -25.74
CA SER A 213 13.82 -1.84 -24.88
C SER A 213 13.42 -1.89 -23.40
N VAL A 214 14.38 -2.20 -22.55
CA VAL A 214 14.25 -2.02 -21.09
C VAL A 214 14.23 -0.53 -20.78
N SER A 215 13.38 -0.09 -19.85
CA SER A 215 13.39 1.28 -19.34
C SER A 215 14.74 1.61 -18.71
N THR A 216 15.19 2.85 -18.88
CA THR A 216 16.35 3.38 -18.16
C THR A 216 16.05 3.62 -16.68
N TYR A 217 14.77 3.63 -16.29
CA TYR A 217 14.36 3.77 -14.90
C TYR A 217 14.54 2.45 -14.14
N SER A 218 15.31 2.51 -13.05
CA SER A 218 15.57 1.39 -12.15
C SER A 218 15.72 1.89 -10.72
N GLN A 219 15.05 1.23 -9.78
CA GLN A 219 15.17 1.49 -8.34
C GLN A 219 14.64 0.33 -7.50
N ALA A 220 15.01 0.27 -6.23
CA ALA A 220 14.24 -0.41 -5.21
C ALA A 220 12.82 0.17 -5.17
N ILE A 221 11.82 -0.65 -4.87
CA ILE A 221 10.41 -0.24 -4.87
C ILE A 221 9.81 -0.44 -3.49
N ALA A 222 9.03 0.54 -3.05
CA ALA A 222 8.21 0.45 -1.84
C ALA A 222 7.19 -0.69 -1.94
N THR A 223 7.13 -1.56 -0.94
CA THR A 223 6.05 -2.54 -0.74
C THR A 223 5.01 -2.06 0.27
N TRP A 224 5.45 -1.15 1.16
CA TRP A 224 4.62 -0.52 2.16
C TRP A 224 4.92 0.98 2.21
N VAL A 225 3.88 1.78 2.33
CA VAL A 225 3.95 3.23 2.57
C VAL A 225 3.32 3.50 3.93
N GLY A 226 3.96 4.35 4.72
CA GLY A 226 3.52 4.72 6.07
C GLY A 226 3.11 6.19 6.12
N ALA A 227 2.17 6.51 7.02
CA ALA A 227 1.87 7.87 7.42
C ALA A 227 1.76 7.96 8.94
N ASP A 228 2.53 8.87 9.55
CA ASP A 228 2.46 9.15 10.98
C ASP A 228 1.79 10.51 11.20
N ILE A 229 0.75 10.54 12.03
CA ILE A 229 0.03 11.78 12.37
C ILE A 229 0.07 11.96 13.88
N GLU A 230 0.67 13.07 14.34
CA GLU A 230 0.56 13.50 15.73
C GLU A 230 -0.81 14.16 15.93
N VAL A 231 -1.68 13.52 16.70
CA VAL A 231 -3.03 14.00 16.97
C VAL A 231 -3.06 14.64 18.36
N THR A 232 -3.41 15.93 18.42
CA THR A 232 -3.73 16.59 19.68
C THR A 232 -5.19 16.32 20.02
N GLY A 233 -5.44 15.56 21.08
CA GLY A 233 -6.77 15.10 21.44
C GLY A 233 -6.73 13.72 22.08
N ASP A 234 -7.90 13.12 22.23
CA ASP A 234 -8.11 11.78 22.80
C ASP A 234 -8.76 10.81 21.80
N SER A 235 -9.05 11.27 20.58
CA SER A 235 -9.78 10.50 19.59
C SER A 235 -9.60 11.01 18.15
N ILE A 236 -9.83 10.12 17.20
CA ILE A 236 -9.89 10.40 15.75
C ILE A 236 -11.09 9.68 15.14
N ASP A 237 -11.72 10.31 14.16
CA ASP A 237 -12.74 9.68 13.32
C ASP A 237 -12.13 9.27 11.98
N LEU A 238 -12.28 8.00 11.62
CA LEU A 238 -12.18 7.53 10.25
C LEU A 238 -13.59 7.58 9.64
N VAL A 239 -13.78 8.45 8.65
CA VAL A 239 -15.08 8.70 8.03
C VAL A 239 -15.07 8.20 6.59
N GLU A 240 -16.03 7.35 6.26
CA GLU A 240 -16.34 6.91 4.91
C GLU A 240 -17.48 7.75 4.32
N THR A 241 -17.35 8.08 3.04
CA THR A 241 -18.43 8.56 2.18
C THR A 241 -18.49 7.71 0.92
N LYS A 242 -19.67 7.32 0.45
CA LYS A 242 -19.79 6.51 -0.77
C LYS A 242 -19.77 7.36 -2.04
N PHE A 243 -19.22 6.83 -3.14
CA PHE A 243 -19.12 7.53 -4.43
C PHE A 243 -20.48 7.81 -5.07
N ASP A 244 -21.47 6.97 -4.79
CA ASP A 244 -22.86 7.09 -5.24
C ASP A 244 -23.72 7.98 -4.33
N GLY A 245 -23.16 8.46 -3.22
CA GLY A 245 -23.85 9.29 -2.24
C GLY A 245 -24.63 8.50 -1.18
N ASP A 246 -24.55 7.16 -1.19
CA ASP A 246 -25.13 6.34 -0.12
C ASP A 246 -24.50 6.68 1.24
N PRO A 247 -25.24 6.46 2.36
CA PRO A 247 -24.70 6.67 3.69
C PRO A 247 -23.42 5.88 3.90
N GLY A 248 -22.35 6.57 4.27
CA GLY A 248 -21.10 5.93 4.67
C GLY A 248 -21.08 5.58 6.16
N ARG A 249 -19.95 5.01 6.60
CA ARG A 249 -19.68 4.61 7.97
C ARG A 249 -18.74 5.58 8.69
N THR A 250 -18.73 5.55 10.02
CA THR A 250 -17.73 6.27 10.83
C THR A 250 -17.21 5.38 11.97
N MET A 251 -15.90 5.23 12.04
CA MET A 251 -15.19 4.63 13.17
C MET A 251 -14.60 5.74 14.04
N HIS A 252 -15.08 5.86 15.27
CA HIS A 252 -14.50 6.76 16.28
C HIS A 252 -13.52 5.97 17.15
N LEU A 253 -12.23 6.28 17.04
CA LEU A 253 -11.15 5.51 17.67
C LEU A 253 -10.46 6.35 18.75
N THR A 254 -10.18 5.74 19.89
CA THR A 254 -9.33 6.31 20.96
C THR A 254 -8.00 5.59 21.01
N PRO A 255 -6.90 6.23 21.44
CA PRO A 255 -5.61 5.57 21.55
C PRO A 255 -5.64 4.48 22.62
N ASP A 256 -4.75 3.50 22.44
CA ASP A 256 -4.46 2.46 23.44
C ASP A 256 -3.66 3.00 24.63
N GLU A 257 -3.23 2.10 25.52
CA GLU A 257 -2.44 2.44 26.70
C GLU A 257 -1.05 3.02 26.39
N ASP A 258 -0.52 2.75 25.19
CA ASP A 258 0.76 3.27 24.69
C ASP A 258 0.60 4.61 23.94
N GLY A 259 -0.63 5.14 23.85
CA GLY A 259 -0.90 6.39 23.15
C GLY A 259 -0.85 6.22 21.63
N LYS A 260 -1.33 5.10 21.10
CA LYS A 260 -1.31 4.79 19.67
C LYS A 260 -2.66 4.36 19.12
N ILE A 261 -2.85 4.66 17.84
CA ILE A 261 -3.88 4.06 16.98
C ILE A 261 -3.16 3.59 15.72
N GLU A 262 -3.44 2.36 15.28
CA GLU A 262 -2.87 1.81 14.05
C GLU A 262 -3.98 1.58 13.01
N LEU A 263 -3.73 1.99 11.77
CA LEU A 263 -4.59 1.72 10.63
C LEU A 263 -3.81 0.97 9.55
N ALA A 264 -4.39 -0.07 8.99
CA ALA A 264 -3.86 -0.74 7.80
C ALA A 264 -4.88 -0.66 6.67
N VAL A 265 -4.55 0.06 5.60
CA VAL A 265 -5.36 0.17 4.38
C VAL A 265 -4.69 -0.68 3.31
N VAL A 266 -5.33 -1.78 2.95
CA VAL A 266 -4.73 -2.79 2.10
C VAL A 266 -5.64 -3.13 0.92
N ASN A 267 -5.04 -3.46 -0.21
CA ASN A 267 -5.78 -4.00 -1.35
C ASN A 267 -5.00 -5.21 -1.88
N LEU A 268 -5.29 -6.39 -1.32
CA LEU A 268 -4.43 -7.58 -1.46
C LEU A 268 -5.20 -8.73 -2.13
N PRO A 269 -4.53 -9.61 -2.89
CA PRO A 269 -5.16 -10.82 -3.38
C PRO A 269 -5.40 -11.81 -2.22
N SER A 270 -6.20 -12.85 -2.47
CA SER A 270 -6.38 -13.94 -1.49
C SER A 270 -5.05 -14.59 -1.15
N ARG A 271 -4.76 -14.72 0.15
CA ARG A 271 -3.58 -15.44 0.61
C ARG A 271 -3.79 -16.94 0.41
N THR A 272 -2.92 -17.54 -0.39
CA THR A 272 -2.77 -18.99 -0.38
C THR A 272 -1.42 -19.27 0.25
N PRO A 273 -1.34 -19.95 1.41
CA PRO A 273 -0.05 -20.33 1.96
C PRO A 273 0.77 -21.07 0.89
N PRO A 274 2.05 -20.73 0.69
CA PRO A 274 2.85 -21.36 -0.36
C PRO A 274 2.92 -22.87 -0.11
N LEU A 275 2.59 -23.65 -1.15
CA LEU A 275 2.60 -25.12 -1.11
C LEU A 275 4.01 -25.71 -0.97
N THR A 276 5.05 -24.91 -1.23
CA THR A 276 6.44 -25.36 -1.28
C THR A 276 7.32 -24.62 -0.27
N THR A 277 8.23 -25.35 0.37
CA THR A 277 9.19 -24.84 1.37
C THR A 277 10.40 -24.12 0.74
N GLY A 278 10.49 -24.04 -0.58
CA GLY A 278 11.55 -23.31 -1.29
C GLY A 278 11.21 -21.84 -1.51
N ASN A 279 12.22 -20.97 -1.57
CA ASN A 279 12.04 -19.60 -2.04
C ASN A 279 11.90 -19.63 -3.57
N PRO A 280 10.71 -19.37 -4.15
CA PRO A 280 10.57 -19.34 -5.60
C PRO A 280 11.40 -18.20 -6.19
N SER A 281 11.84 -18.36 -7.46
CA SER A 281 12.45 -17.25 -8.18
C SER A 281 11.47 -16.07 -8.25
N PRO A 282 11.94 -14.82 -8.17
CA PRO A 282 11.06 -13.66 -8.19
C PRO A 282 10.30 -13.61 -9.51
N ALA A 283 8.97 -13.65 -9.44
CA ALA A 283 8.12 -13.47 -10.59
C ALA A 283 8.11 -11.97 -11.01
N PRO A 284 7.83 -11.67 -12.29
CA PRO A 284 7.60 -10.30 -12.72
C PRO A 284 6.40 -9.70 -11.97
N GLY A 285 6.44 -8.40 -11.68
CA GLY A 285 5.35 -7.69 -11.03
C GLY A 285 4.19 -7.39 -11.99
N LYS A 286 3.53 -8.43 -12.53
CA LYS A 286 2.57 -8.29 -13.64
C LYS A 286 1.40 -7.35 -13.34
N HIS A 287 0.97 -7.29 -12.06
CA HIS A 287 -0.13 -6.43 -11.62
C HIS A 287 0.14 -4.95 -11.93
N PHE A 288 1.41 -4.57 -12.16
CA PHE A 288 1.80 -3.23 -12.51
C PHE A 288 1.16 -2.72 -13.82
N GLU A 289 0.78 -3.62 -14.75
CA GLU A 289 0.09 -3.21 -15.99
C GLU A 289 -1.22 -2.45 -15.74
N LEU A 290 -1.90 -2.71 -14.61
CA LEU A 290 -3.15 -2.03 -14.27
C LEU A 290 -2.93 -0.55 -13.95
N TYR A 291 -1.77 -0.15 -13.41
CA TYR A 291 -1.48 1.25 -13.11
C TYR A 291 -1.48 2.13 -14.36
N TYR A 292 -1.23 1.56 -15.54
CA TYR A 292 -1.34 2.29 -16.80
C TYR A 292 -2.79 2.69 -17.12
N ASP A 293 -3.79 1.98 -16.62
CA ASP A 293 -5.20 2.35 -16.84
C ASP A 293 -5.61 3.60 -16.06
N LEU A 294 -4.75 4.09 -15.15
CA LEU A 294 -4.88 5.39 -14.52
C LEU A 294 -4.48 6.55 -15.46
N ALA A 295 -3.79 6.28 -16.56
CA ALA A 295 -3.32 7.30 -17.49
C ALA A 295 -4.30 7.51 -18.67
N ASP A 296 -4.43 8.75 -19.13
CA ASP A 296 -5.19 9.10 -20.34
C ASP A 296 -4.48 8.59 -21.62
N ASN A 297 -3.15 8.70 -21.64
CA ASN A 297 -2.31 8.37 -22.80
C ASN A 297 -1.44 7.14 -22.53
N ALA A 298 -2.05 6.09 -22.01
CA ALA A 298 -1.34 4.83 -21.74
C ALA A 298 -0.87 4.17 -23.05
N PRO A 299 0.32 3.54 -23.07
CA PRO A 299 0.70 2.64 -24.16
C PRO A 299 -0.30 1.50 -24.35
N ALA A 300 -0.28 0.92 -25.56
CA ALA A 300 -1.01 -0.32 -25.84
C ALA A 300 -0.62 -1.40 -24.83
N ARG A 301 -1.55 -2.30 -24.48
CA ARG A 301 -1.37 -3.23 -23.36
C ARG A 301 -0.10 -4.05 -23.50
N GLU A 302 0.17 -4.55 -24.70
CA GLU A 302 1.36 -5.31 -25.08
C GLU A 302 2.68 -4.53 -25.00
N GLU A 303 2.64 -3.19 -24.95
CA GLU A 303 3.81 -2.31 -24.84
C GLU A 303 4.08 -1.84 -23.41
N ARG A 304 3.18 -2.16 -22.46
CA ARG A 304 3.32 -1.75 -21.06
C ARG A 304 4.51 -2.45 -20.42
N LEU A 305 5.22 -1.71 -19.58
CA LEU A 305 6.40 -2.20 -18.90
C LEU A 305 6.03 -2.59 -17.46
N VAL A 306 6.54 -3.71 -16.99
CA VAL A 306 6.35 -4.18 -15.61
C VAL A 306 7.69 -4.36 -14.92
N PRO A 307 7.74 -4.34 -13.58
CA PRO A 307 8.98 -4.51 -12.85
C PRO A 307 9.45 -5.97 -12.89
N PHE A 308 10.74 -6.17 -13.16
CA PHE A 308 11.44 -7.43 -13.00
C PHE A 308 12.58 -7.25 -12.00
N ALA A 309 12.85 -8.31 -11.23
CA ALA A 309 13.94 -8.31 -10.27
C ALA A 309 15.29 -8.16 -10.96
N GLY A 310 16.13 -7.27 -10.43
CA GLY A 310 17.50 -7.11 -10.86
C GLY A 310 17.76 -5.80 -11.62
N PRO A 311 19.05 -5.53 -11.89
CA PRO A 311 19.49 -4.30 -12.51
C PRO A 311 18.97 -4.15 -13.94
N ALA A 312 18.84 -2.92 -14.42
CA ALA A 312 18.83 -2.68 -15.87
C ALA A 312 20.12 -3.27 -16.47
N SER A 313 20.02 -3.92 -17.64
CA SER A 313 21.12 -4.69 -18.27
C SER A 313 22.37 -3.85 -18.59
N THR A 314 22.27 -2.53 -18.48
CA THR A 314 23.33 -1.56 -18.75
C THR A 314 24.17 -1.20 -17.52
N VAL A 315 23.85 -1.69 -16.32
CA VAL A 315 24.58 -1.38 -15.08
C VAL A 315 25.35 -2.60 -14.57
N GLY A 316 26.67 -2.47 -14.44
CA GLY A 316 27.58 -3.58 -14.16
C GLY A 316 27.42 -4.22 -12.77
N SER A 317 27.14 -3.43 -11.73
CA SER A 317 26.88 -3.92 -10.36
C SER A 317 26.31 -2.83 -9.47
N TYR A 318 25.45 -3.20 -8.52
CA TYR A 318 24.95 -2.34 -7.44
C TYR A 318 25.47 -2.78 -6.06
N PRO A 319 25.54 -1.87 -5.07
CA PRO A 319 25.88 -2.24 -3.70
C PRO A 319 24.90 -3.31 -3.19
N GLN A 320 25.43 -4.34 -2.54
CA GLN A 320 24.63 -5.33 -1.84
C GLN A 320 24.26 -4.75 -0.48
N VAL A 321 22.98 -4.42 -0.29
CA VAL A 321 22.45 -3.91 0.98
C VAL A 321 21.53 -4.95 1.57
N SER A 322 21.92 -5.50 2.72
CA SER A 322 21.07 -6.42 3.48
C SER A 322 19.77 -5.72 3.85
N TRP A 323 18.65 -6.39 3.58
CA TRP A 323 17.33 -5.85 3.88
C TRP A 323 17.19 -5.48 5.36
N ALA A 324 17.72 -6.32 6.25
CA ALA A 324 17.64 -6.12 7.70
C ALA A 324 18.48 -4.92 8.20
N THR A 325 19.45 -4.42 7.42
CA THR A 325 20.29 -3.29 7.81
C THR A 325 19.55 -1.95 7.74
N ILE A 326 18.59 -1.83 6.81
CA ILE A 326 17.81 -0.60 6.62
C ILE A 326 16.36 -0.72 7.13
N HIS A 327 16.00 -1.90 7.62
CA HIS A 327 14.69 -2.26 8.18
C HIS A 327 14.86 -2.79 9.61
N PRO A 328 15.27 -1.94 10.57
CA PRO A 328 15.39 -2.36 11.96
C PRO A 328 14.01 -2.80 12.48
N THR A 329 13.97 -3.98 13.10
CA THR A 329 12.70 -4.63 13.54
C THR A 329 11.84 -3.73 14.42
N THR A 330 12.46 -2.87 15.22
CA THR A 330 11.77 -1.94 16.13
C THR A 330 11.07 -0.79 15.41
N GLU A 331 11.53 -0.37 14.23
CA GLU A 331 10.89 0.71 13.46
C GLU A 331 9.74 0.20 12.59
N LEU A 332 9.73 -1.10 12.25
CA LEU A 332 8.70 -1.72 11.41
C LEU A 332 7.73 -2.59 12.20
N TRP A 333 7.77 -2.48 13.53
CA TRP A 333 6.84 -3.20 14.36
C TRP A 333 5.48 -2.50 14.33
N SER A 334 4.46 -3.28 14.02
CA SER A 334 3.06 -2.89 14.13
C SER A 334 2.31 -4.07 14.74
N ASP A 335 1.60 -3.84 15.84
CA ASP A 335 0.84 -4.88 16.51
C ASP A 335 -0.34 -5.32 15.65
N LEU A 336 -0.97 -4.37 14.95
CA LEU A 336 -1.98 -4.63 13.95
C LEU A 336 -1.45 -5.51 12.80
N LEU A 337 -0.35 -5.12 12.15
CA LEU A 337 0.20 -5.95 11.06
C LEU A 337 0.64 -7.33 11.54
N ASN A 338 1.15 -7.42 12.77
CA ASN A 338 1.52 -8.69 13.38
C ASN A 338 0.32 -9.61 13.61
N GLY A 339 -0.76 -9.07 14.19
CA GLY A 339 -2.03 -9.78 14.34
C GLY A 339 -2.57 -10.28 13.00
N LEU A 340 -2.57 -9.42 11.98
CA LEU A 340 -3.04 -9.72 10.62
C LEU A 340 -2.11 -10.65 9.80
N ARG A 341 -1.01 -11.13 10.40
CA ARG A 341 0.03 -11.92 9.72
C ARG A 341 0.62 -11.22 8.48
N LEU A 342 0.66 -9.89 8.52
CA LEU A 342 1.16 -8.96 7.50
C LEU A 342 2.54 -8.39 7.85
N ASN A 343 3.21 -8.98 8.85
CA ASN A 343 4.53 -8.56 9.30
C ASN A 343 5.51 -8.37 8.15
N VAL A 344 5.99 -7.14 8.03
CA VAL A 344 6.97 -6.72 7.04
C VAL A 344 8.24 -7.58 7.13
N GLY A 345 8.63 -8.15 6.00
CA GLY A 345 9.85 -8.96 5.84
C GLY A 345 9.75 -10.40 6.35
N ARG A 346 8.58 -10.79 6.88
CA ARG A 346 8.27 -12.17 7.32
C ARG A 346 7.11 -12.79 6.54
N GLY A 347 6.26 -11.98 5.91
CA GLY A 347 5.17 -12.46 5.04
C GLY A 347 5.69 -13.16 3.77
N PRO A 348 4.93 -14.13 3.23
CA PRO A 348 5.25 -14.76 1.94
C PRO A 348 5.20 -13.74 0.78
N ASP A 349 4.37 -12.71 0.90
CA ASP A 349 4.16 -11.68 -0.13
C ASP A 349 5.25 -10.60 -0.13
N ASP A 350 5.96 -10.39 0.98
CA ASP A 350 7.06 -9.40 1.07
C ASP A 350 8.36 -9.86 0.38
N ARG A 351 8.43 -11.14 -0.04
CA ARG A 351 9.63 -11.77 -0.60
C ARG A 351 9.66 -11.75 -2.15
N ILE A 352 8.64 -11.22 -2.80
CA ILE A 352 8.41 -11.37 -4.24
C ILE A 352 7.76 -10.09 -4.80
N LEU A 353 8.15 -9.67 -6.01
CA LEU A 353 7.60 -8.47 -6.69
C LEU A 353 6.12 -8.59 -7.10
N CYS A 354 5.55 -9.77 -6.96
CA CYS A 354 4.12 -10.09 -6.98
C CYS A 354 3.96 -11.42 -6.25
N PRO A 355 2.89 -11.66 -5.48
CA PRO A 355 2.64 -13.01 -5.00
C PRO A 355 2.57 -13.96 -6.20
N PRO A 356 3.15 -15.17 -6.10
CA PRO A 356 3.13 -16.12 -7.19
C PRO A 356 1.67 -16.38 -7.58
N THR A 357 1.37 -16.13 -8.85
CA THR A 357 0.22 -16.75 -9.48
C THR A 357 0.50 -18.26 -9.47
N HIS A 358 -0.30 -18.99 -8.70
CA HIS A 358 -0.26 -20.45 -8.66
C HIS A 358 -1.01 -21.04 -9.85
#